data_AF-A0A4U8U9A4-F1
#
_entry.id   AF-A0A4U8U9A4-F1
#
_cell.length_a   1.000
_cell.length_b   1.000
_cell.length_c   1.000
_cell.angle_alpha   90.00
_cell.angle_beta   90.00
_cell.angle_gamma   90.00
#
_symmetry.space_group_name_H-M   'P 1'
#
loop_
_entity.id
_entity.type
_entity.pdbx_description
1 polymer ?
#
loop_
_entity_poly.entity_id
_entity_poly.type
_entity_poly.pdbx_seq_one_letter_code
_entity_poly.pdbx_strand_id
1 'polypeptide(L)'
;MYKAILLSIGSPTTLGIYYEETSQKVTSIKEPKLIFILRIDGKTSDVLPLLFVSHNLDKKTTYKSLESLLTPEVLSKCSLAECLIDSSFLQENKGIKHVLKTLDIKDSIDSIYSNQTNSANRPNCIDKGANLENLDTKHNIYFNEKIDSKTQIDFIQLNCSLSKALHLLSYFMPLNAIYYSRGVGSLSAIKLTHVFLHTLSLSSEIKLYATNSFYFSQANEIKAFANMSFYLKPDSKHIVITDSNAKEYIHIAPSSINDNLDLSTLFLPYRLIHNDFLESCTPLYVTPAV
;
A
#
# COMPACT_ATOMS: atom_id res chain seq x y z
N MET A 1 -11.33 -11.69 -9.62
CA MET A 1 -11.17 -10.35 -10.24
C MET A 1 -10.07 -9.58 -9.54
N TYR A 2 -9.40 -8.64 -10.23
CA TYR A 2 -8.35 -7.83 -9.62
C TYR A 2 -8.85 -6.49 -9.12
N LYS A 3 -8.37 -6.08 -7.95
CA LYS A 3 -8.54 -4.76 -7.33
C LYS A 3 -7.15 -4.25 -6.97
N ALA A 4 -7.00 -2.94 -6.75
CA ALA A 4 -5.70 -2.39 -6.37
C ALA A 4 -5.80 -1.43 -5.17
N ILE A 5 -4.73 -1.34 -4.37
CA ILE A 5 -4.48 -0.22 -3.48
C ILE A 5 -3.31 0.60 -4.04
N LEU A 6 -3.49 1.91 -4.18
CA LEU A 6 -2.44 2.86 -4.55
C LEU A 6 -2.10 3.79 -3.38
N LEU A 7 -0.84 3.77 -2.96
CA LEU A 7 -0.27 4.74 -2.02
C LEU A 7 0.71 5.64 -2.76
N SER A 8 0.28 6.86 -3.09
CA SER A 8 1.14 7.86 -3.72
C SER A 8 1.01 9.21 -3.01
N ILE A 9 1.40 9.18 -1.74
CA ILE A 9 1.47 10.36 -0.86
C ILE A 9 2.90 10.90 -0.72
N GLY A 10 3.86 10.28 -1.43
CA GLY A 10 5.29 10.55 -1.41
C GLY A 10 6.05 9.52 -2.25
N SER A 11 7.37 9.41 -2.02
CA SER A 11 8.21 8.33 -2.55
C SER A 11 8.53 7.33 -1.43
N PRO A 12 8.50 6.01 -1.69
CA PRO A 12 8.11 5.38 -2.95
C PRO A 12 6.59 5.45 -3.20
N THR A 13 6.19 5.45 -4.47
CA THR A 13 4.80 5.14 -4.83
C THR A 13 4.60 3.63 -4.78
N THR A 14 3.63 3.18 -3.99
CA THR A 14 3.35 1.76 -3.77
C THR A 14 2.01 1.36 -4.39
N LEU A 15 2.00 0.29 -5.17
CA LEU A 15 0.81 -0.32 -5.75
C LEU A 15 0.70 -1.77 -5.26
N GLY A 16 -0.40 -2.08 -4.58
CA GLY A 16 -0.76 -3.45 -4.21
C GLY A 16 -1.87 -3.98 -5.10
N ILE A 17 -1.73 -5.20 -5.63
CA ILE A 17 -2.78 -5.88 -6.39
C ILE A 17 -3.40 -6.96 -5.53
N TYR A 18 -4.73 -6.94 -5.51
CA TYR A 18 -5.56 -7.85 -4.74
C TYR A 18 -6.36 -8.75 -5.67
N TYR A 19 -6.41 -10.03 -5.35
CA TYR A 19 -7.19 -11.02 -6.09
C TYR A 19 -8.38 -11.51 -5.27
N GLU A 20 -9.56 -11.40 -5.87
CA GLU A 20 -10.80 -11.95 -5.36
C GLU A 20 -11.09 -13.26 -6.09
N GLU A 21 -11.03 -14.36 -5.34
CA GLU A 21 -11.30 -15.70 -5.85
C GLU A 21 -12.82 -15.91 -5.97
N THR A 22 -13.31 -16.07 -7.20
CA THR A 22 -14.72 -16.40 -7.46
C THR A 22 -14.95 -17.89 -7.26
N SER A 23 -15.09 -18.32 -6.01
CA SER A 23 -15.47 -19.71 -5.71
C SER A 23 -16.98 -19.91 -5.89
N GLN A 24 -17.39 -20.76 -6.82
CA GLN A 24 -18.80 -21.04 -7.13
C GLN A 24 -19.55 -21.85 -6.05
N LYS A 25 -18.92 -22.21 -4.93
CA LYS A 25 -19.45 -23.20 -3.97
C LYS A 25 -19.56 -22.77 -2.51
N VAL A 26 -19.29 -21.51 -2.15
CA VAL A 26 -19.36 -21.08 -0.75
C VAL A 26 -20.12 -19.76 -0.62
N THR A 27 -21.12 -19.75 0.27
CA THR A 27 -22.02 -18.64 0.59
C THR A 27 -21.36 -17.47 1.34
N SER A 28 -20.05 -17.52 1.61
CA SER A 28 -19.29 -16.43 2.20
C SER A 28 -18.38 -15.79 1.16
N ILE A 29 -18.64 -14.54 0.81
CA ILE A 29 -17.75 -13.72 -0.04
C ILE A 29 -16.41 -13.63 0.70
N LYS A 30 -15.36 -14.24 0.15
CA LYS A 30 -14.01 -14.12 0.71
C LYS A 30 -13.42 -12.78 0.32
N GLU A 31 -12.87 -12.06 1.29
CA GLU A 31 -12.20 -10.79 1.05
C GLU A 31 -10.98 -10.95 0.11
N PRO A 32 -10.77 -10.03 -0.83
CA PRO A 32 -9.63 -10.06 -1.74
C PRO A 32 -8.30 -10.11 -1.00
N LYS A 33 -7.37 -10.93 -1.49
CA LYS A 33 -6.03 -11.12 -0.92
C LYS A 33 -4.99 -10.33 -1.69
N LEU A 34 -4.05 -9.70 -1.00
CA LEU A 34 -2.86 -9.12 -1.61
C LEU A 34 -2.01 -10.23 -2.25
N ILE A 35 -1.70 -10.09 -3.54
CA ILE A 35 -0.95 -11.09 -4.31
C ILE A 35 0.30 -10.52 -4.99
N PHE A 36 0.39 -9.20 -5.16
CA PHE A 36 1.51 -8.56 -5.83
C PHE A 36 1.71 -7.14 -5.28
N ILE A 37 2.95 -6.74 -5.09
CA ILE A 37 3.35 -5.41 -4.63
C ILE A 37 4.39 -4.86 -5.60
N LEU A 38 4.19 -3.62 -6.01
CA LEU A 38 5.14 -2.87 -6.82
C LEU A 38 5.45 -1.55 -6.11
N ARG A 39 6.72 -1.30 -5.79
CA ARG A 39 7.20 -0.02 -5.27
C ARG A 39 8.16 0.61 -6.26
N ILE A 40 7.89 1.86 -6.61
CA ILE A 40 8.71 2.63 -7.54
C ILE A 40 9.11 3.92 -6.82
N ASP A 41 10.42 4.12 -6.69
CA ASP A 41 10.99 5.38 -6.24
C ASP A 41 10.95 6.41 -7.34
N GLY A 42 10.69 7.65 -6.97
CA GLY A 42 10.58 8.77 -7.90
C GLY A 42 9.50 9.75 -7.49
N LYS A 43 9.41 10.88 -8.19
CA LYS A 43 8.31 11.81 -7.97
C LYS A 43 7.01 11.20 -8.49
N THR A 44 5.91 11.42 -7.78
CA THR A 44 4.57 11.00 -8.21
C THR A 44 4.24 11.39 -9.65
N SER A 45 4.69 12.56 -10.11
CA SER A 45 4.51 13.04 -11.49
C SER A 45 5.18 12.16 -12.54
N ASP A 46 6.27 11.50 -12.19
CA ASP A 46 7.06 10.65 -13.09
C ASP A 46 6.56 9.19 -13.03
N VAL A 47 6.11 8.74 -11.85
CA VAL A 47 5.68 7.35 -11.63
C VAL A 47 4.24 7.08 -12.10
N LEU A 48 3.28 7.96 -11.80
CA LEU A 48 1.86 7.70 -12.13
C LEU A 48 1.60 7.48 -13.63
N PRO A 49 2.22 8.22 -14.56
CA PRO A 49 2.08 7.95 -15.99
C PRO A 49 2.49 6.52 -16.37
N LEU A 50 3.54 5.97 -15.75
CA LEU A 50 4.01 4.61 -16.01
C LEU A 50 2.98 3.56 -15.59
N LEU A 51 2.38 3.73 -14.40
CA LEU A 51 1.33 2.83 -13.91
C LEU A 51 0.07 2.90 -14.78
N PHE A 52 -0.29 4.09 -15.26
CA PHE A 52 -1.46 4.29 -16.13
C PHE A 52 -1.28 3.65 -17.52
N VAL A 53 -0.08 3.76 -18.09
CA VAL A 53 0.24 3.11 -19.36
C VAL A 53 0.11 1.59 -19.23
N SER A 54 0.62 0.99 -18.14
CA SER A 54 0.45 -0.45 -17.89
C SER A 54 -1.01 -0.88 -17.79
N HIS A 55 -1.94 0.02 -17.44
CA HIS A 55 -3.37 -0.27 -17.38
C HIS A 55 -4.04 -0.34 -18.77
N ASN A 56 -3.65 0.54 -19.69
CA ASN A 56 -4.36 0.73 -20.96
C ASN A 56 -3.78 -0.05 -22.17
N LEU A 57 -2.65 -0.73 -22.01
CA LEU A 57 -2.00 -1.43 -23.12
C LEU A 57 -2.55 -2.84 -23.33
N ASP A 58 -2.79 -3.20 -24.61
CA ASP A 58 -3.06 -4.58 -25.02
C ASP A 58 -1.84 -5.46 -24.74
N LYS A 59 -2.05 -6.56 -24.01
CA LYS A 59 -1.03 -7.50 -23.50
C LYS A 59 0.03 -7.89 -24.56
N LYS A 60 -0.34 -7.93 -25.85
CA LYS A 60 0.54 -8.27 -26.97
C LYS A 60 1.52 -7.16 -27.36
N THR A 61 1.13 -5.89 -27.24
CA THR A 61 1.96 -4.73 -27.61
C THR A 61 2.60 -4.05 -26.40
N THR A 62 2.16 -4.39 -25.18
CA THR A 62 2.56 -3.73 -23.93
C THR A 62 4.07 -3.62 -23.75
N TYR A 63 4.83 -4.68 -24.04
CA TYR A 63 6.28 -4.68 -23.79
C TYR A 63 7.02 -3.65 -24.66
N LYS A 64 6.76 -3.64 -25.97
CA LYS A 64 7.40 -2.71 -26.91
C LYS A 64 6.99 -1.25 -26.65
N SER A 65 5.71 -1.02 -26.34
CA SER A 65 5.23 0.32 -26.00
C SER A 65 5.83 0.82 -24.69
N LEU A 66 5.95 -0.03 -23.66
CA LEU A 66 6.61 0.33 -22.40
C LEU A 66 8.10 0.62 -22.60
N GLU A 67 8.82 -0.21 -23.37
CA GLU A 67 10.23 0.06 -23.68
C GLU A 67 10.43 1.40 -24.39
N SER A 68 9.52 1.78 -25.29
CA SER A 68 9.61 3.07 -25.98
C SER A 68 9.39 4.28 -25.06
N LEU A 69 8.62 4.10 -23.98
CA LEU A 69 8.30 5.15 -23.01
C LEU A 69 9.34 5.25 -21.90
N LEU A 70 10.03 4.15 -21.59
CA LEU A 70 11.10 4.09 -20.59
C LEU A 70 12.42 4.56 -21.20
N THR A 71 12.45 5.81 -21.68
CA THR A 71 13.67 6.45 -22.17
C THR A 71 14.70 6.56 -21.04
N PRO A 72 16.01 6.72 -21.36
CA PRO A 72 17.03 6.97 -20.34
C PRO A 72 16.71 8.17 -19.42
N GLU A 73 15.97 9.16 -19.92
CA GLU A 73 15.52 10.31 -19.12
C GLU A 73 14.45 9.94 -18.09
N VAL A 74 13.54 9.02 -18.42
CA VAL A 74 12.53 8.53 -17.48
C VAL A 74 13.17 7.62 -16.44
N LEU A 75 14.07 6.72 -16.88
CA LEU A 75 14.80 5.80 -16.02
C LEU A 75 15.78 6.50 -15.06
N SER A 76 16.19 7.74 -15.34
CA SER A 76 16.97 8.54 -14.40
C SER A 76 16.13 9.22 -13.31
N LYS A 77 14.80 9.31 -13.50
CA LYS A 77 13.86 9.94 -12.57
C LYS A 77 13.11 8.93 -11.70
N CYS A 78 13.00 7.67 -12.15
CA CYS A 78 12.32 6.60 -11.45
C CYS A 78 13.15 5.32 -11.39
N SER A 79 13.12 4.64 -10.25
CA SER A 79 13.77 3.33 -10.06
C SER A 79 12.82 2.34 -9.41
N LEU A 80 12.94 1.07 -9.81
CA LEU A 80 12.21 -0.01 -9.14
C LEU A 80 12.80 -0.20 -7.74
N ALA A 81 12.00 0.03 -6.71
CA ALA A 81 12.40 -0.21 -5.32
C ALA A 81 12.13 -1.67 -4.95
N GLU A 82 10.91 -2.14 -5.17
CA GLU A 82 10.50 -3.51 -4.83
C GLU A 82 9.49 -4.07 -5.84
N CYS A 83 9.56 -5.37 -6.07
CA CYS A 83 8.61 -6.12 -6.89
C CYS A 83 8.40 -7.48 -6.24
N LEU A 84 7.28 -7.63 -5.53
CA LEU A 84 6.98 -8.79 -4.72
C LEU A 84 5.75 -9.52 -5.28
N ILE A 85 5.77 -10.84 -5.24
CA ILE A 85 4.62 -11.69 -5.57
C ILE A 85 4.38 -12.74 -4.50
N ASP A 86 3.12 -12.99 -4.17
CA ASP A 86 2.74 -14.04 -3.22
C ASP A 86 3.11 -15.41 -3.80
N SER A 87 3.89 -16.18 -3.04
CA SER A 87 4.36 -17.50 -3.45
C SER A 87 3.21 -18.47 -3.69
N SER A 88 2.16 -18.43 -2.86
CA SER A 88 1.01 -19.34 -3.00
C SER A 88 0.24 -19.06 -4.29
N PHE A 89 -0.03 -17.79 -4.56
CA PHE A 89 -0.63 -17.34 -5.82
C PHE A 89 0.23 -17.70 -7.04
N LEU A 90 1.54 -17.49 -6.96
CA LEU A 90 2.44 -17.86 -8.04
C LEU A 90 2.43 -19.37 -8.29
N GLN A 91 2.38 -20.18 -7.23
CA GLN A 91 2.35 -21.64 -7.35
C GLN A 91 1.12 -22.13 -8.11
N GLU A 92 -0.04 -21.55 -7.82
CA GLU A 92 -1.33 -21.91 -8.42
C GLU A 92 -1.51 -21.34 -9.84
N ASN A 93 -0.95 -20.15 -10.11
CA ASN A 93 -1.16 -19.45 -11.37
C ASN A 93 -0.12 -19.78 -12.45
N LYS A 94 -0.42 -20.83 -13.24
CA LYS A 94 0.43 -21.26 -14.38
C LYS A 94 0.66 -20.16 -15.42
N GLY A 95 -0.30 -19.25 -15.62
CA GLY A 95 -0.20 -18.15 -16.58
C GLY A 95 0.89 -17.16 -16.18
N ILE A 96 0.88 -16.70 -14.93
CA ILE A 96 1.90 -15.80 -14.40
C ILE A 96 3.28 -16.46 -14.39
N LYS A 97 3.38 -17.75 -14.00
CA LYS A 97 4.65 -18.50 -14.10
C LYS A 97 5.21 -18.54 -15.51
N HIS A 98 4.35 -18.69 -16.52
CA HIS A 98 4.79 -18.65 -17.91
C HIS A 98 5.33 -17.27 -18.28
N VAL A 99 4.63 -16.21 -17.88
CA VAL A 99 5.07 -14.82 -18.10
C VAL A 99 6.43 -14.53 -17.46
N LEU A 100 6.65 -14.93 -16.21
CA LEU A 100 7.95 -14.75 -15.55
C LEU A 100 9.08 -15.43 -16.32
N LYS A 101 8.86 -16.65 -16.81
CA LYS A 101 9.83 -17.38 -17.66
C LYS A 101 10.07 -16.67 -18.99
N THR A 102 9.01 -16.19 -19.65
CA THR A 102 9.11 -15.46 -20.92
C THR A 102 9.89 -14.16 -20.78
N LEU A 103 9.76 -13.48 -19.64
CA LEU A 103 10.45 -12.23 -19.35
C LEU A 103 11.85 -12.43 -18.77
N ASP A 104 12.31 -13.68 -18.57
CA ASP A 104 13.55 -14.00 -17.86
C ASP A 104 13.64 -13.23 -16.53
N ILE A 105 12.57 -13.31 -15.75
CA ILE A 105 12.52 -12.79 -14.37
C ILE A 105 12.91 -13.94 -13.46
N LYS A 106 13.95 -13.71 -12.64
CA LYS A 106 14.40 -14.70 -11.66
C LYS A 106 13.75 -14.41 -10.32
N ASP A 107 13.16 -15.45 -9.76
CA ASP A 107 12.67 -15.45 -8.38
C ASP A 107 13.89 -15.55 -7.46
N SER A 108 14.13 -14.53 -6.65
CA SER A 108 15.19 -14.59 -5.63
C SER A 108 14.68 -15.41 -4.46
N ILE A 109 14.91 -16.73 -4.49
CA ILE A 109 14.50 -17.62 -3.38
C ILE A 109 15.22 -17.24 -2.07
N ASP A 110 16.33 -16.50 -2.16
CA ASP A 110 17.17 -16.13 -1.01
C ASP A 110 16.59 -15.02 -0.10
N SER A 111 15.45 -14.41 -0.44
CA SER A 111 14.79 -13.41 0.42
C SER A 111 13.30 -13.67 0.56
N ILE A 112 12.93 -14.71 1.31
CA ILE A 112 11.56 -14.89 1.77
C ILE A 112 11.25 -13.75 2.75
N TYR A 113 10.49 -12.76 2.29
CA TYR A 113 9.90 -11.77 3.17
C TYR A 113 8.70 -12.42 3.85
N SER A 114 8.95 -13.03 5.01
CA SER A 114 7.89 -13.32 5.95
C SER A 114 7.51 -11.99 6.62
N ASN A 115 6.27 -11.53 6.40
CA ASN A 115 5.70 -10.54 7.30
C ASN A 115 5.47 -11.24 8.65
N GLN A 116 6.52 -11.33 9.48
CA GLN A 116 6.39 -11.76 10.87
C GLN A 116 5.66 -10.65 11.63
N THR A 117 4.34 -10.76 11.74
CA THR A 117 3.65 -10.20 12.89
C THR A 117 3.99 -11.10 14.08
N ASN A 118 5.02 -10.73 14.85
CA ASN A 118 5.46 -11.49 16.01
C ASN A 118 4.36 -11.52 17.08
N SER A 119 3.59 -12.61 17.07
CA SER A 119 2.80 -13.08 18.20
C SER A 119 3.69 -13.95 19.09
N ALA A 120 4.41 -13.36 20.05
CA ALA A 120 4.89 -14.06 21.26
C ALA A 120 5.53 -13.11 22.27
N ASN A 121 4.77 -12.67 23.27
CA ASN A 121 5.09 -12.71 24.71
C ASN A 121 4.16 -11.78 25.49
N ARG A 122 3.13 -12.37 26.11
CA ARG A 122 2.37 -11.72 27.20
C ARG A 122 3.21 -11.77 28.48
N PRO A 123 3.37 -10.66 29.21
CA PRO A 123 3.40 -10.70 30.66
C PRO A 123 1.97 -10.48 31.17
N ASN A 124 1.49 -11.43 31.98
CA ASN A 124 0.36 -11.23 32.88
C ASN A 124 0.67 -10.05 33.81
N CYS A 125 -0.16 -9.01 33.81
CA CYS A 125 -0.26 -8.11 34.96
C CYS A 125 -1.73 -8.01 35.37
N ILE A 126 -2.03 -8.75 36.44
CA ILE A 126 -3.19 -8.61 37.30
C ILE A 126 -3.16 -7.24 37.97
N ASP A 127 -4.35 -6.65 38.09
CA ASP A 127 -4.81 -5.58 38.99
C ASP A 127 -3.78 -4.81 39.83
N LYS A 128 -3.90 -3.47 39.77
CA LYS A 128 -4.24 -2.64 40.95
C LYS A 128 -4.60 -1.20 40.56
N GLY A 129 -5.90 -0.91 40.65
CA GLY A 129 -6.47 0.28 41.28
C GLY A 129 -6.06 1.66 40.75
N ALA A 130 -6.85 2.19 39.83
CA ALA A 130 -7.32 3.57 39.89
C ALA A 130 -8.64 3.68 39.11
N ASN A 131 -9.69 4.09 39.80
CA ASN A 131 -10.99 4.40 39.20
C ASN A 131 -10.84 5.47 38.12
N LEU A 132 -11.17 5.11 36.87
CA LEU A 132 -11.59 6.05 35.85
C LEU A 132 -12.81 5.45 35.15
N GLU A 133 -13.93 5.46 35.86
CA GLU A 133 -15.25 5.22 35.27
C GLU A 133 -15.53 6.35 34.27
N ASN A 134 -16.00 5.95 33.08
CA ASN A 134 -16.51 6.79 31.99
C ASN A 134 -15.49 7.62 31.19
N LEU A 135 -14.73 6.95 30.31
CA LEU A 135 -14.32 7.56 29.04
C LEU A 135 -14.79 6.67 27.87
N ASP A 136 -15.59 7.28 27.01
CA ASP A 136 -16.43 6.70 25.96
C ASP A 136 -15.64 5.88 24.93
N THR A 137 -16.02 4.61 24.75
CA THR A 137 -15.46 3.58 23.86
C THR A 137 -15.64 3.86 22.35
N LYS A 138 -15.48 5.11 21.89
CA LYS A 138 -15.84 5.53 20.53
C LYS A 138 -14.72 6.12 19.69
N HIS A 139 -13.48 6.12 20.17
CA HIS A 139 -12.34 6.67 19.45
C HIS A 139 -11.28 5.59 19.22
N ASN A 140 -11.55 4.73 18.24
CA ASN A 140 -10.59 3.75 17.75
C ASN A 140 -9.41 4.50 17.11
N ILE A 141 -8.29 4.55 17.83
CA ILE A 141 -6.96 4.62 17.21
C ILE A 141 -6.89 3.42 16.27
N TYR A 142 -6.66 3.65 14.98
CA TYR A 142 -6.68 2.62 13.93
C TYR A 142 -5.46 1.69 14.04
N PHE A 143 -5.43 0.85 15.07
CA PHE A 143 -4.68 -0.39 15.02
C PHE A 143 -5.54 -1.41 14.30
N ASN A 144 -5.11 -1.82 13.11
CA ASN A 144 -5.73 -2.94 12.43
C ASN A 144 -5.29 -4.23 13.16
N GLU A 145 -5.90 -4.52 14.32
CA GLU A 145 -5.71 -5.78 15.07
C GLU A 145 -6.12 -7.01 14.25
N LYS A 146 -6.75 -6.80 13.08
CA LYS A 146 -7.09 -7.82 12.08
C LYS A 146 -6.00 -8.03 11.02
N ILE A 147 -4.74 -7.69 11.30
CA ILE A 147 -3.62 -8.21 10.50
C ILE A 147 -3.43 -9.68 10.91
N ASP A 148 -4.21 -10.55 10.24
CA ASP A 148 -4.31 -12.01 10.33
C ASP A 148 -3.07 -12.68 10.95
N SER A 149 -3.12 -12.99 12.25
CA SER A 149 -2.10 -13.81 12.94
C SER A 149 -2.06 -15.28 12.48
N LYS A 150 -2.86 -15.64 11.46
CA LYS A 150 -3.04 -17.02 10.98
C LYS A 150 -2.59 -17.29 9.56
N THR A 151 -2.29 -16.28 8.75
CA THR A 151 -1.79 -16.49 7.38
C THR A 151 -0.37 -15.98 7.27
N GLN A 152 0.59 -16.90 7.46
CA GLN A 152 1.95 -16.67 7.02
C GLN A 152 1.91 -16.52 5.50
N ILE A 153 2.22 -15.32 5.00
CA ILE A 153 2.28 -15.02 3.58
C ILE A 153 3.75 -14.87 3.24
N ASP A 154 4.19 -15.68 2.30
CA ASP A 154 5.56 -15.69 1.85
C ASP A 154 5.62 -14.96 0.51
N PHE A 155 6.06 -13.70 0.55
CA PHE A 155 6.34 -12.94 -0.66
C PHE A 155 7.73 -13.29 -1.21
N ILE A 156 7.79 -13.42 -2.52
CA ILE A 156 9.02 -13.64 -3.29
C ILE A 156 9.40 -12.31 -3.94
N GLN A 157 10.64 -11.86 -3.71
CA GLN A 157 11.21 -10.73 -4.42
C GLN A 157 11.65 -11.15 -5.83
N LEU A 158 11.17 -10.41 -6.82
CA LEU A 158 11.46 -10.61 -8.23
C LEU A 158 12.63 -9.72 -8.65
N ASN A 159 13.75 -10.34 -9.02
CA ASN A 159 14.91 -9.62 -9.53
C ASN A 159 14.70 -9.27 -11.00
N CYS A 160 14.16 -8.08 -11.25
CA CYS A 160 13.82 -7.61 -12.59
C CYS A 160 14.02 -6.09 -12.78
N SER A 161 14.04 -5.64 -14.04
CA SER A 161 14.05 -4.21 -14.38
C SER A 161 12.66 -3.59 -14.20
N LEU A 162 12.60 -2.26 -14.09
CA LEU A 162 11.34 -1.51 -14.05
C LEU A 162 10.43 -1.83 -15.25
N SER A 163 11.00 -1.98 -16.45
CA SER A 163 10.26 -2.36 -17.66
C SER A 163 9.58 -3.72 -17.53
N LYS A 164 10.30 -4.73 -17.05
CA LYS A 164 9.79 -6.09 -16.82
C LYS A 164 8.71 -6.09 -15.73
N ALA A 165 8.90 -5.33 -14.66
CA ALA A 165 7.91 -5.20 -13.58
C ALA A 165 6.61 -4.53 -14.06
N LEU A 166 6.70 -3.44 -14.84
CA LEU A 166 5.55 -2.77 -15.44
C LEU A 166 4.83 -3.63 -16.48
N HIS A 167 5.56 -4.47 -17.21
CA HIS A 167 4.97 -5.44 -18.12
C HIS A 167 4.25 -6.55 -17.36
N LEU A 168 4.83 -7.08 -16.28
CA LEU A 168 4.16 -8.03 -15.39
C LEU A 168 2.86 -7.43 -14.80
N LEU A 169 2.89 -6.17 -14.37
CA LEU A 169 1.72 -5.46 -13.86
C LEU A 169 0.53 -5.50 -14.85
N SER A 170 0.79 -5.39 -16.15
CA SER A 170 -0.26 -5.42 -17.18
C SER A 170 -1.06 -6.73 -17.23
N TYR A 171 -0.53 -7.84 -16.69
CA TYR A 171 -1.26 -9.11 -16.61
C TYR A 171 -2.35 -9.13 -15.54
N PHE A 172 -2.30 -8.20 -14.59
CA PHE A 172 -3.32 -8.02 -13.57
C PHE A 172 -4.45 -7.07 -14.01
N MET A 173 -4.46 -6.65 -15.28
CA MET A 173 -5.46 -5.75 -15.86
C MET A 173 -6.52 -6.54 -16.66
N PRO A 174 -7.77 -6.03 -16.76
CA PRO A 174 -8.28 -4.78 -16.16
C PRO A 174 -8.59 -4.88 -14.65
N LEU A 175 -8.59 -3.74 -13.97
CA LEU A 175 -8.97 -3.61 -12.55
C LEU A 175 -10.46 -3.30 -12.42
N ASN A 176 -11.11 -3.89 -11.42
CA ASN A 176 -12.51 -3.59 -11.08
C ASN A 176 -12.63 -2.32 -10.20
N ALA A 177 -11.66 -2.12 -9.30
CA ALA A 177 -11.66 -0.99 -8.38
C ALA A 177 -10.24 -0.62 -7.95
N ILE A 178 -10.02 0.67 -7.70
CA ILE A 178 -8.82 1.21 -7.10
C ILE A 178 -9.19 1.85 -5.77
N TYR A 179 -8.50 1.40 -4.74
CA TYR A 179 -8.52 1.91 -3.39
C TYR A 179 -7.28 2.78 -3.22
N TYR A 180 -7.35 3.90 -2.52
CA TYR A 180 -6.16 4.74 -2.37
C TYR A 180 -6.17 5.55 -1.08
N SER A 181 -4.99 5.99 -0.68
CA SER A 181 -4.88 7.00 0.38
C SER A 181 -5.19 8.39 -0.18
N ARG A 182 -6.12 9.11 0.45
CA ARG A 182 -6.44 10.50 0.09
C ARG A 182 -5.51 11.55 0.72
N GLY A 183 -4.49 11.13 1.45
CA GLY A 183 -3.59 11.99 2.24
C GLY A 183 -3.69 11.70 3.74
N VAL A 184 -2.86 12.31 4.59
CA VAL A 184 -1.87 13.38 4.35
C VAL A 184 -0.56 12.91 3.69
N GLY A 185 0.29 13.86 3.30
CA GLY A 185 1.55 13.63 2.57
C GLY A 185 1.94 14.84 1.70
N SER A 186 2.78 14.61 0.69
CA SER A 186 3.20 15.66 -0.27
C SER A 186 1.99 16.26 -0.99
N LEU A 187 1.83 17.58 -0.90
CA LEU A 187 0.70 18.30 -1.51
C LEU A 187 0.61 18.04 -3.01
N SER A 188 1.74 18.04 -3.72
CA SER A 188 1.80 17.75 -5.15
C SER A 188 1.45 16.30 -5.45
N ALA A 189 1.92 15.35 -4.63
CA ALA A 189 1.62 13.93 -4.81
C ALA A 189 0.13 13.64 -4.65
N ILE A 190 -0.51 14.19 -3.62
CA ILE A 190 -1.94 14.02 -3.36
C ILE A 190 -2.77 14.63 -4.50
N LYS A 191 -2.42 15.85 -4.95
CA LYS A 191 -3.11 16.51 -6.08
C LYS A 191 -3.03 15.70 -7.35
N LEU A 192 -1.83 15.26 -7.73
CA LEU A 192 -1.63 14.46 -8.93
C LEU A 192 -2.38 13.13 -8.82
N THR A 193 -2.21 12.39 -7.73
CA THR A 193 -2.91 11.12 -7.50
C THR A 193 -4.42 11.27 -7.66
N HIS A 194 -5.01 12.31 -7.06
CA HIS A 194 -6.44 12.57 -7.19
C HIS A 194 -6.85 12.82 -8.66
N VAL A 195 -6.18 13.75 -9.36
CA VAL A 195 -6.50 14.04 -10.76
C VAL A 195 -6.32 12.80 -11.65
N PHE A 196 -5.23 12.05 -11.47
CA PHE A 196 -4.95 10.85 -12.24
C PHE A 196 -6.01 9.77 -12.02
N LEU A 197 -6.33 9.43 -10.77
CA LEU A 197 -7.30 8.38 -10.47
C LEU A 197 -8.71 8.76 -10.94
N HIS A 198 -9.16 9.99 -10.72
CA HIS A 198 -10.47 10.43 -11.19
C HIS A 198 -10.55 10.45 -12.72
N THR A 199 -9.48 10.84 -13.41
CA THR A 199 -9.42 10.73 -14.87
C THR A 199 -9.55 9.28 -15.33
N LEU A 200 -8.82 8.35 -14.71
CA LEU A 200 -8.89 6.92 -15.01
C LEU A 200 -10.28 6.32 -14.71
N SER A 201 -10.90 6.73 -13.61
CA SER A 201 -12.25 6.29 -13.23
C SER A 201 -13.29 6.70 -14.27
N LEU A 202 -13.19 7.93 -14.80
CA LEU A 202 -14.06 8.44 -15.85
C LEU A 202 -13.79 7.78 -17.21
N SER A 203 -12.53 7.49 -17.55
CA SER A 203 -12.16 6.93 -18.85
C SER A 203 -12.40 5.42 -18.97
N SER A 204 -12.29 4.68 -17.86
CA SER A 204 -12.22 3.21 -17.85
C SER A 204 -13.26 2.56 -16.93
N GLU A 205 -14.24 3.34 -16.43
CA GLU A 205 -15.32 2.91 -15.53
C GLU A 205 -14.84 2.18 -14.25
N ILE A 206 -13.64 2.49 -13.79
CA ILE A 206 -13.07 1.90 -12.56
C ILE A 206 -13.64 2.60 -11.33
N LYS A 207 -14.07 1.83 -10.34
CA LYS A 207 -14.57 2.37 -9.06
C LYS A 207 -13.43 2.86 -8.18
N LEU A 208 -13.62 4.01 -7.54
CA LEU A 208 -12.66 4.59 -6.61
C LEU A 208 -13.19 4.56 -5.19
N TYR A 209 -12.30 4.20 -4.26
CA TYR A 209 -12.56 4.16 -2.82
C TYR A 209 -11.36 4.73 -2.08
N ALA A 210 -11.60 5.49 -1.01
CA ALA A 210 -10.55 6.23 -0.33
C ALA A 210 -10.57 6.00 1.17
N THR A 211 -9.39 6.03 1.77
CA THR A 211 -9.20 6.05 3.22
C THR A 211 -8.09 7.03 3.59
N ASN A 212 -7.97 7.36 4.86
CA ASN A 212 -6.90 8.19 5.38
C ASN A 212 -5.53 7.45 5.32
N SER A 213 -4.44 8.16 4.99
CA SER A 213 -3.08 7.62 5.00
C SER A 213 -2.68 6.92 6.30
N PHE A 214 -3.20 7.36 7.45
CA PHE A 214 -2.88 6.73 8.74
C PHE A 214 -3.35 5.28 8.84
N TYR A 215 -4.31 4.86 8.01
CA TYR A 215 -4.70 3.44 7.89
C TYR A 215 -3.52 2.54 7.51
N PHE A 216 -2.53 3.08 6.79
CA PHE A 216 -1.34 2.36 6.35
C PHE A 216 -0.12 2.58 7.27
N SER A 217 -0.24 3.38 8.33
CA SER A 217 0.84 3.67 9.26
C SER A 217 0.67 2.90 10.57
N GLN A 218 1.69 2.14 10.97
CA GLN A 218 1.68 1.42 12.26
C GLN A 218 2.05 2.31 13.44
N ALA A 219 2.82 3.37 13.20
CA ALA A 219 3.35 4.25 14.23
C ALA A 219 2.50 5.51 14.46
N ASN A 220 1.33 5.61 13.82
CA ASN A 220 0.52 6.82 13.79
C ASN A 220 1.29 8.06 13.29
N GLU A 221 2.28 7.84 12.42
CA GLU A 221 3.17 8.86 11.91
C GLU A 221 3.23 8.79 10.38
N ILE A 222 3.22 9.96 9.74
CA ILE A 222 3.51 10.10 8.31
C ILE A 222 4.55 11.21 8.16
N LYS A 223 5.73 10.88 7.63
CA LYS A 223 6.80 11.87 7.44
C LYS A 223 6.35 13.01 6.50
N ALA A 224 6.71 14.22 6.88
CA ALA A 224 6.51 15.44 6.11
C ALA A 224 7.87 16.03 5.67
N PHE A 225 7.87 17.29 5.23
CA PHE A 225 9.09 17.97 4.82
C PHE A 225 10.00 18.28 6.02
N ALA A 226 11.32 18.14 5.83
CA ALA A 226 12.34 18.31 6.88
C ALA A 226 12.12 17.35 8.07
N ASN A 227 12.26 17.84 9.31
CA ASN A 227 12.06 17.06 10.53
C ASN A 227 10.62 17.15 11.04
N MET A 228 9.65 17.29 10.15
CA MET A 228 8.24 17.35 10.52
C MET A 228 7.54 16.05 10.15
N SER A 229 6.51 15.71 10.93
CA SER A 229 5.63 14.57 10.68
C SER A 229 4.18 14.95 10.97
N PHE A 230 3.27 14.29 10.26
CA PHE A 230 1.85 14.33 10.55
C PHE A 230 1.50 13.25 11.56
N TYR A 231 0.64 13.59 12.53
CA TYR A 231 0.10 12.67 13.52
C TYR A 231 -1.42 12.81 13.61
N LEU A 232 -2.12 11.70 13.81
CA LEU A 232 -3.55 11.70 14.10
C LEU A 232 -3.76 11.82 15.62
N LYS A 233 -4.52 12.83 16.04
CA LYS A 233 -4.92 12.96 17.45
C LYS A 233 -5.94 11.88 17.83
N PRO A 234 -5.69 11.09 18.89
CA PRO A 234 -6.63 10.06 19.35
C PRO A 234 -8.05 10.58 19.55
N ASP A 235 -8.19 11.77 20.14
CA ASP A 235 -9.47 12.23 20.67
C ASP A 235 -10.36 12.97 19.66
N SER A 236 -9.87 13.26 18.45
CA SER A 236 -10.57 14.23 17.58
C SER A 236 -10.50 13.97 16.09
N LYS A 237 -9.81 12.90 15.64
CA LYS A 237 -9.48 12.68 14.22
C LYS A 237 -8.79 13.89 13.56
N HIS A 238 -8.36 14.88 14.34
CA HIS A 238 -7.61 16.02 13.85
C HIS A 238 -6.19 15.59 13.58
N ILE A 239 -5.66 16.05 12.45
CA ILE A 239 -4.29 15.80 12.06
C ILE A 239 -3.47 17.03 12.42
N VAL A 240 -2.34 16.80 13.08
CA VAL A 240 -1.40 17.84 13.45
C VAL A 240 -0.07 17.59 12.75
N ILE A 241 0.59 18.67 12.32
CA ILE A 241 1.96 18.62 11.82
C ILE A 241 2.86 19.17 12.92
N THR A 242 3.85 18.39 13.34
CA THR A 242 4.82 18.80 14.37
C THR A 242 6.18 18.16 14.11
N ASP A 243 7.18 18.50 14.90
CA ASP A 243 8.51 17.87 14.84
C ASP A 243 8.40 16.35 15.02
N SER A 244 9.12 15.58 14.20
CA SER A 244 9.13 14.12 14.22
C SER A 244 9.60 13.53 15.56
N ASN A 245 10.29 14.31 16.39
CA ASN A 245 10.73 13.90 17.73
C ASN A 245 9.66 14.12 18.82
N ALA A 246 8.44 14.56 18.45
CA ALA A 246 7.36 14.81 19.39
C ALA A 246 6.82 13.49 19.98
N LYS A 247 7.43 13.05 21.09
CA LYS A 247 7.10 11.79 21.80
C LYS A 247 5.63 11.67 22.23
N GLU A 248 4.92 12.79 22.38
CA GLU A 248 3.50 12.82 22.81
C GLU A 248 2.55 12.13 21.81
N TYR A 249 2.93 12.04 20.54
CA TYR A 249 2.10 11.47 19.48
C TYR A 249 2.54 10.08 19.01
N ILE A 250 3.73 9.64 19.44
CA ILE A 250 4.27 8.32 19.09
C ILE A 250 3.62 7.28 20.02
N HIS A 251 2.50 6.72 19.57
CA HIS A 251 1.96 5.51 20.18
C HIS A 251 2.81 4.31 19.73
N ILE A 252 3.94 4.09 20.38
CA ILE A 252 4.79 2.93 20.11
C ILE A 252 4.01 1.65 20.46
N ALA A 253 3.66 0.88 19.43
CA ALA A 253 3.33 -0.55 19.52
C ALA A 253 4.50 -1.30 20.20
N PRO A 254 4.24 -2.41 20.93
CA PRO A 254 5.00 -2.85 22.10
C PRO A 254 6.51 -2.95 21.91
N SER A 255 7.22 -2.76 23.03
CA SER A 255 8.66 -2.64 23.29
C SER A 255 9.57 -3.79 22.80
N SER A 256 9.35 -4.31 21.60
CA SER A 256 10.14 -5.35 20.94
C SER A 256 10.38 -5.02 19.47
N ILE A 257 10.71 -3.77 19.16
CA ILE A 257 11.13 -3.36 17.82
C ILE A 257 12.62 -3.14 17.88
N ASN A 258 13.38 -4.03 17.24
CA ASN A 258 14.81 -3.85 16.98
C ASN A 258 15.06 -2.45 16.38
N ASP A 259 16.14 -1.80 16.78
CA ASP A 259 16.54 -0.41 16.42
C ASP A 259 16.66 -0.09 14.90
N ASN A 260 16.26 -1.01 14.00
CA ASN A 260 16.40 -0.89 12.55
C ASN A 260 15.07 -0.86 11.77
N LEU A 261 13.90 -0.89 12.41
CA LEU A 261 12.64 -0.80 11.66
C LEU A 261 12.26 0.66 11.41
N ASP A 262 12.23 1.09 10.14
CA ASP A 262 11.74 2.41 9.77
C ASP A 262 10.22 2.49 10.02
N LEU A 263 9.86 2.94 11.22
CA LEU A 263 8.48 3.11 11.71
C LEU A 263 7.62 4.03 10.83
N SER A 264 8.23 4.79 9.90
CA SER A 264 7.52 5.64 8.95
C SER A 264 7.07 4.91 7.68
N THR A 265 7.42 3.63 7.53
CA THR A 265 7.05 2.84 6.36
C THR A 265 5.54 2.60 6.34
N LEU A 266 4.92 2.83 5.18
CA LEU A 266 3.51 2.53 4.98
C LEU A 266 3.33 1.06 4.55
N PHE A 267 2.37 0.38 5.16
CA PHE A 267 2.11 -1.04 4.95
C PHE A 267 0.78 -1.25 4.24
N LEU A 268 0.76 -2.14 3.24
CA LEU A 268 -0.46 -2.59 2.61
C LEU A 268 -1.14 -3.66 3.48
N PRO A 269 -2.47 -3.62 3.67
CA PRO A 269 -3.17 -4.68 4.39
C PRO A 269 -3.15 -5.98 3.58
N TYR A 270 -3.09 -7.14 4.23
CA TYR A 270 -3.19 -8.40 3.49
C TYR A 270 -4.56 -8.60 2.86
N ARG A 271 -5.62 -8.20 3.56
CA ARG A 271 -7.00 -8.27 3.10
C ARG A 271 -7.51 -6.89 2.74
N LEU A 272 -8.23 -6.83 1.63
CA LEU A 272 -8.92 -5.62 1.22
C LEU A 272 -10.32 -5.60 1.79
N ILE A 273 -10.47 -4.95 2.93
CA ILE A 273 -11.76 -4.76 3.61
C ILE A 273 -12.41 -3.50 3.02
N HIS A 274 -13.46 -3.67 2.23
CA HIS A 274 -14.10 -2.57 1.51
C HIS A 274 -14.58 -1.42 2.43
N ASN A 275 -15.12 -1.78 3.60
CA ASN A 275 -15.71 -0.81 4.53
C ASN A 275 -14.69 0.17 5.12
N ASP A 276 -13.40 -0.16 5.08
CA ASP A 276 -12.34 0.70 5.60
C ASP A 276 -12.00 1.85 4.63
N PHE A 277 -12.59 1.85 3.44
CA PHE A 277 -12.32 2.79 2.35
C PHE A 277 -13.56 3.55 1.87
N LEU A 278 -14.50 3.76 2.79
CA LEU A 278 -15.73 4.50 2.51
C LEU A 278 -15.61 6.00 2.84
N GLU A 279 -14.39 6.52 3.01
CA GLU A 279 -14.20 7.96 3.13
C GLU A 279 -14.39 8.66 1.78
N SER A 280 -14.59 9.98 1.84
CA SER A 280 -14.65 10.81 0.64
C SER A 280 -13.37 10.72 -0.19
N CYS A 281 -13.50 10.58 -1.50
CA CYS A 281 -12.39 10.64 -2.45
C CYS A 281 -11.76 12.05 -2.58
N THR A 282 -12.29 13.05 -1.87
CA THR A 282 -11.70 14.39 -1.81
C THR A 282 -10.34 14.35 -1.11
N PRO A 283 -9.30 14.97 -1.69
CA PRO A 283 -7.98 15.09 -1.08
C PRO A 283 -8.01 15.62 0.36
N LEU A 284 -7.21 15.01 1.23
CA LEU A 284 -6.99 15.47 2.59
C LEU A 284 -5.73 16.33 2.66
N TYR A 285 -5.93 17.64 2.56
CA TYR A 285 -4.86 18.61 2.74
C TYR A 285 -4.76 19.01 4.20
N VAL A 286 -3.54 18.98 4.73
CA VAL A 286 -3.21 19.59 6.02
C VAL A 286 -2.07 20.54 5.74
N THR A 287 -2.34 21.83 5.89
CA THR A 287 -1.36 22.91 5.78
C THR A 287 -1.18 23.50 7.17
N PRO A 288 0.01 24.05 7.49
CA PRO A 288 0.16 24.90 8.67
C PRO A 288 -0.90 26.01 8.65
N ALA A 289 -1.34 26.46 9.83
CA ALA A 289 -2.10 27.69 9.92
C ALA A 289 -1.22 28.83 9.37
N VAL A 290 -1.74 29.56 8.38
CA VAL A 290 -1.11 30.75 7.81
C VAL A 290 -1.40 31.95 8.69
#